data_AF-A0A845ZEX6-F1
#
_entry.id   AF-A0A845ZEX6-F1
#
_cell.length_a   1.000
_cell.length_b   1.000
_cell.length_c   1.000
_cell.angle_alpha   90.00
_cell.angle_beta   90.00
_cell.angle_gamma   90.00
#
_symmetry.space_group_name_H-M   'P 1'
#
loop_
_entity.id
_entity.type
_entity.pdbx_description
1 polymer ?
#
loop_
_entity_poly.entity_id
_entity_poly.type
_entity_poly.pdbx_seq_one_letter_code
_entity_poly.pdbx_strand_id
1 'polypeptide(L)' 'MATLKPAVQSKPETDTANLFELPDCVNSDCNCSDFKTQEEAQAVFNYFGDDRFRLDGNKDGLACTSLPHAKAP' A
#
# COMPACT_ATOMS: atom_id res chain seq x y z
N MET A 1 1.06 14.75 31.68
CA MET A 1 0.93 13.27 31.64
C MET A 1 -0.02 12.95 30.49
N ALA A 2 0.40 12.06 29.58
CA ALA A 2 -0.29 11.59 28.37
C ALA A 2 -0.85 12.66 27.42
N THR A 3 -0.03 13.10 26.47
CA THR A 3 -0.51 13.75 25.25
C THR A 3 -1.28 12.72 24.43
N LEU A 4 -2.59 12.92 24.27
CA LEU A 4 -3.42 12.15 23.35
C LEU A 4 -2.88 12.33 21.93
N LYS A 5 -2.48 11.22 21.31
CA LYS A 5 -2.21 11.14 19.88
C LYS A 5 -3.52 11.43 19.12
N PRO A 6 -3.52 12.27 18.08
CA PRO A 6 -4.73 12.47 17.30
C PRO A 6 -5.03 11.21 16.49
N ALA A 7 -6.17 10.59 16.79
CA ALA A 7 -6.80 9.54 15.98
C ALA A 7 -8.08 10.14 15.39
N VAL A 8 -7.96 10.73 14.20
CA VAL A 8 -9.02 11.26 13.36
C VAL A 8 -8.51 11.04 11.92
N GLN A 9 -9.22 10.46 10.96
CA GLN A 9 -10.58 10.84 10.57
C GLN A 9 -11.31 9.74 9.76
N SER A 10 -12.61 9.65 9.99
CA SER A 10 -13.59 8.90 9.19
C SER A 10 -14.03 9.68 7.92
N LYS A 11 -14.00 9.03 6.74
CA LYS A 11 -14.97 8.91 5.57
C LYS A 11 -15.79 10.14 5.06
N PRO A 12 -16.42 10.17 3.83
CA PRO A 12 -16.41 9.29 2.62
C PRO A 12 -16.47 10.00 1.21
N GLU A 13 -16.16 9.34 0.08
CA GLU A 13 -16.85 9.55 -1.24
C GLU A 13 -16.56 8.45 -2.30
N THR A 14 -17.49 7.51 -2.44
CA THR A 14 -17.75 6.72 -3.67
C THR A 14 -18.37 7.70 -4.68
N ASP A 15 -17.94 7.88 -5.93
CA ASP A 15 -17.93 6.90 -7.02
C ASP A 15 -17.23 7.51 -8.26
N THR A 16 -16.15 6.89 -8.73
CA THR A 16 -15.99 6.51 -10.14
C THR A 16 -15.00 5.36 -10.16
N ALA A 17 -15.53 4.19 -9.77
CA ALA A 17 -15.02 2.85 -10.04
C ALA A 17 -13.53 2.56 -9.75
N ASN A 18 -13.27 2.19 -8.49
CA ASN A 18 -12.27 1.18 -8.10
C ASN A 18 -10.78 1.61 -8.08
N LEU A 19 -10.47 2.82 -7.60
CA LEU A 19 -9.13 3.21 -7.10
C LEU A 19 -9.14 3.45 -5.57
N PHE A 20 -10.29 3.26 -4.92
CA PHE A 20 -10.55 3.69 -3.54
C PHE A 20 -10.00 2.75 -2.46
N GLU A 21 -9.60 1.54 -2.83
CA GLU A 21 -8.93 0.58 -1.93
C GLU A 21 -7.40 0.67 -2.01
N LEU A 22 -6.89 1.55 -2.87
CA LEU A 22 -5.45 1.77 -3.01
C LEU A 22 -5.00 2.89 -2.06
N PRO A 23 -3.82 2.76 -1.45
CA PRO A 23 -3.25 3.80 -0.61
C PRO A 23 -2.94 5.06 -1.41
N ASP A 24 -2.98 6.21 -0.75
CA ASP A 24 -2.78 7.53 -1.38
C ASP A 24 -1.43 7.67 -2.12
N CYS A 25 -0.44 6.86 -1.74
CA CYS A 25 0.87 6.81 -2.41
C CYS A 25 0.75 6.57 -3.92
N VAL A 26 -0.34 5.95 -4.40
CA VAL A 26 -0.54 5.68 -5.85
C VAL A 26 -0.74 6.97 -6.67
N ASN A 27 -1.07 8.09 -6.03
CA ASN A 27 -1.17 9.41 -6.65
C ASN A 27 0.18 10.16 -6.68
N SER A 28 1.21 9.67 -5.98
CA SER A 28 2.53 10.29 -5.92
C SER A 28 3.62 9.29 -6.30
N ASP A 29 4.10 8.51 -5.34
CA ASP A 29 5.12 7.48 -5.53
C ASP A 29 4.98 6.48 -4.37
N CYS A 30 4.59 5.23 -4.66
CA CYS A 30 4.55 4.20 -3.64
C CYS A 30 5.93 3.59 -3.45
N ASN A 31 6.40 3.55 -2.22
CA ASN A 31 7.61 2.83 -1.83
C ASN A 31 7.26 1.71 -0.87
N CYS A 32 8.15 0.72 -0.74
CA CYS A 32 7.96 -0.35 0.24
C CYS A 32 7.80 0.17 1.67
N SER A 33 8.38 1.32 2.00
CA SER A 33 8.24 1.99 3.30
C SER A 33 6.82 2.52 3.58
N ASP A 34 5.99 2.70 2.54
CA ASP A 34 4.60 3.16 2.68
C ASP A 34 3.65 2.03 3.12
N PHE A 35 4.07 0.77 2.97
CA PHE A 35 3.28 -0.40 3.29
C PHE A 35 3.75 -1.03 4.60
N LYS A 36 2.82 -1.60 5.35
CA LYS A 36 3.17 -2.34 6.58
C LYS A 36 3.51 -3.78 6.27
N THR A 37 2.92 -4.33 5.21
CA THR A 37 3.01 -5.74 4.86
C THR A 37 3.24 -5.95 3.37
N GLN A 38 3.84 -7.08 3.04
CA GLN A 38 4.12 -7.47 1.66
C GLN A 38 2.83 -7.59 0.83
N GLU A 39 1.74 -8.07 1.45
CA GLU A 39 0.44 -8.27 0.80
C GLU A 39 -0.23 -6.93 0.41
N GLU A 40 -0.07 -5.89 1.22
CA GLU A 40 -0.58 -4.55 0.88
C GLU A 40 0.17 -3.98 -0.34
N ALA A 41 1.49 -4.11 -0.37
CA ALA A 41 2.30 -3.70 -1.52
C ALA A 41 1.97 -4.53 -2.77
N GLN A 42 1.77 -5.84 -2.60
CA GLN A 42 1.38 -6.75 -3.68
C GLN A 42 0.00 -6.40 -4.25
N ALA A 43 -0.95 -5.96 -3.43
CA ALA A 43 -2.26 -5.53 -3.91
C ALA A 43 -2.14 -4.33 -4.86
N VAL A 44 -1.30 -3.35 -4.53
CA VAL A 44 -1.02 -2.20 -5.40
C VAL A 44 -0.32 -2.64 -6.68
N PHE A 45 0.72 -3.46 -6.58
CA PHE A 45 1.43 -3.99 -7.75
C PHE A 45 0.51 -4.76 -8.69
N ASN A 46 -0.34 -5.65 -8.15
CA ASN A 46 -1.31 -6.43 -8.92
C ASN A 46 -2.39 -5.55 -9.54
N TYR A 47 -2.80 -4.48 -8.85
CA TYR A 47 -3.81 -3.56 -9.36
C TYR A 47 -3.34 -2.85 -10.64
N PHE A 48 -2.11 -2.33 -10.63
CA PHE A 48 -1.56 -1.64 -11.80
C PHE A 48 -1.01 -2.58 -12.86
N GLY A 49 -0.63 -3.81 -12.48
CA GLY A 49 -0.06 -4.82 -13.36
C GLY A 49 1.30 -4.44 -13.95
N ASP A 50 1.93 -3.37 -13.44
CA ASP A 50 3.20 -2.83 -13.90
C ASP A 50 3.98 -2.26 -12.72
N ASP A 51 5.31 -2.32 -12.80
CA ASP A 51 6.23 -1.89 -11.74
C ASP A 51 6.51 -0.37 -11.78
N ARG A 52 5.49 0.45 -12.06
CA ARG A 52 5.64 1.92 -12.17
C ARG A 52 6.16 2.58 -10.90
N PHE A 53 5.89 1.97 -9.76
CA PHE A 53 6.30 2.40 -8.42
C PHE A 53 7.56 1.68 -7.93
N ARG A 54 8.18 0.83 -8.76
CA ARG A 54 9.41 0.10 -8.40
C ARG A 54 9.27 -0.72 -7.11
N LEU A 55 8.09 -1.31 -6.92
CA LEU A 55 7.80 -2.14 -5.76
C LEU A 55 8.45 -3.53 -5.90
N ASP A 56 8.63 -4.01 -7.13
CA ASP A 56 9.29 -5.27 -7.48
C ASP A 56 10.65 -5.00 -8.15
N GLY A 57 11.61 -4.50 -7.35
CA GLY A 57 12.94 -4.12 -7.87
C GLY A 57 13.75 -5.29 -8.45
N ASN A 58 13.47 -6.53 -8.02
CA ASN A 58 14.08 -7.76 -8.50
C ASN A 58 13.33 -8.38 -9.70
N LYS A 59 12.13 -7.89 -10.02
CA LYS A 59 11.30 -8.34 -11.16
C LYS A 59 10.91 -9.81 -11.09
N ASP A 60 10.73 -10.32 -9.88
CA ASP A 60 10.32 -11.71 -9.63
C ASP A 60 8.77 -11.85 -9.56
N GLY A 61 8.05 -10.76 -9.78
CA GLY A 61 6.58 -10.68 -9.69
C GLY A 61 6.06 -10.49 -8.27
N LEU A 62 6.95 -10.28 -7.30
CA LEU A 62 6.61 -10.10 -5.89
C LEU A 62 7.04 -8.71 -5.41
N ALA A 63 6.05 -7.88 -5.09
CA ALA A 63 6.30 -6.54 -4.58
C ALA A 63 6.81 -6.59 -3.14
N CYS A 64 7.81 -5.76 -2.83
CA CYS A 64 8.29 -5.48 -1.49
C CYS A 64 8.52 -6.72 -0.62
N THR A 65 9.20 -7.73 -1.16
CA THR A 65 9.56 -8.99 -0.46
C THR A 65 10.38 -8.80 0.83
N SER A 66 10.88 -7.59 1.08
CA SER A 66 11.54 -7.21 2.33
C SER A 66 10.57 -6.91 3.48
N LEU A 67 9.28 -6.71 3.21
CA LEU A 67 8.27 -6.44 4.23
C LEU A 67 7.81 -7.74 4.92
N PRO A 68 7.35 -7.66 6.18
CA PRO A 68 6.74 -8.81 6.83
C PRO A 68 5.43 -9.21 6.14
N HIS A 69 5.12 -10.49 6.14
CA HIS A 69 3.80 -10.98 5.70
C HIS A 69 2.76 -10.70 6.81
N ALA A 70 1.61 -10.13 6.44
CA ALA A 70 0.47 -9.87 7.32
C ALA A 70 -0.03 -11.15 8.00
N LYS A 71 0.19 -12.28 7.33
CA LYS A 71 -0.16 -13.61 7.82
C LYS A 71 1.11 -14.42 8.11
N ALA A 72 1.91 -13.97 9.07
CA ALA A 72 2.87 -14.86 9.70
C ALA A 72 2.10 -15.93 10.50
N PRO A 73 2.23 -17.24 10.18
CA PRO A 73 1.78 -18.29 11.10
C PRO A 73 2.58 -18.30 12.40
#